data_AF-A0A518KC35-F1
#
_entry.id   AF-A0A518KC35-F1
#
_cell.length_a   1.000
_cell.length_b   1.000
_cell.length_c   1.000
_cell.angle_alpha   90.00
_cell.angle_beta   90.00
_cell.angle_gamma   90.00
#
_symmetry.space_group_name_H-M   'P 1'
#
loop_
_entity.id
_entity.type
_entity.pdbx_description
1 polymer ?
#
loop_
_entity_poly.entity_id
_entity_poly.type
_entity_poly.pdbx_seq_one_letter_code
_entity_poly.pdbx_strand_id
1 'polypeptide(L)'
;MQHLDFGFESPLSESLVLRDGIATFESQFETGIPSDVESLCAVLRSLDGLTCYGGASDFPLHPMLIELRDGSRLRTGREALAALMPRHFESEHVVSLDADYIPYPGYRPGTKNDEIHSDPTEQYIFANELDGENDPQRSMTLHAKLRNVAEEGRLWYVLLHTAPTRLSDGFEFREFVYLVAIGKAPGKPIAFGVVTAQVCHNLCD
;
A
#
# COMPACT_ATOMS: atom_id res chain seq x y z
N MET A 1 -11.68 17.62 -7.15
CA MET A 1 -10.91 16.68 -6.31
C MET A 1 -11.83 15.51 -6.01
N GLN A 2 -11.43 14.30 -6.37
CA GLN A 2 -12.19 13.07 -6.12
C GLN A 2 -11.53 12.35 -4.94
N HIS A 3 -12.28 12.05 -3.89
CA HIS A 3 -11.76 11.21 -2.81
C HIS A 3 -11.59 9.78 -3.30
N LEU A 4 -10.49 9.15 -2.90
CA LEU A 4 -10.31 7.72 -3.08
C LEU A 4 -10.99 7.02 -1.90
N ASP A 5 -12.05 6.27 -2.21
CA ASP A 5 -12.87 5.57 -1.22
C ASP A 5 -13.05 4.12 -1.67
N PHE A 6 -12.72 3.17 -0.79
CA PHE A 6 -12.90 1.73 -1.02
C PHE A 6 -14.23 1.21 -0.46
N GLY A 7 -15.10 2.09 0.04
CA GLY A 7 -16.44 1.77 0.56
C GLY A 7 -16.45 1.44 2.06
N PHE A 8 -15.38 1.75 2.78
CA PHE A 8 -15.23 1.52 4.22
C PHE A 8 -14.27 2.54 4.84
N GLU A 9 -14.21 2.57 6.18
CA GLU A 9 -13.43 3.59 6.88
C GLU A 9 -11.93 3.44 6.63
N SER A 10 -11.28 4.52 6.17
CA SER A 10 -9.84 4.56 5.95
C SER A 10 -9.06 4.38 7.26
N PRO A 11 -8.04 3.49 7.32
CA PRO A 11 -7.16 3.34 8.46
C PRO A 11 -6.10 4.46 8.54
N LEU A 12 -6.07 5.36 7.56
CA LEU A 12 -5.12 6.47 7.49
C LEU A 12 -5.64 7.71 8.24
N SER A 13 -4.73 8.47 8.84
CA SER A 13 -5.07 9.71 9.58
C SER A 13 -5.59 10.81 8.67
N GLU A 14 -5.38 10.66 7.36
CA GLU A 14 -5.75 11.62 6.35
C GLU A 14 -6.34 10.90 5.13
N SER A 15 -7.33 11.51 4.51
CA SER A 15 -7.98 10.98 3.31
C SER A 15 -7.03 10.97 2.12
N LEU A 16 -7.19 9.96 1.26
CA LEU A 16 -6.57 9.95 -0.05
C LEU A 16 -7.50 10.60 -1.06
N VAL A 17 -6.93 11.34 -2.00
CA VAL A 17 -7.65 11.92 -3.14
C VAL A 17 -6.90 11.64 -4.42
N LEU A 18 -7.62 11.60 -5.54
CA LEU A 18 -7.05 11.40 -6.86
C LEU A 18 -6.71 12.76 -7.49
N ARG A 19 -5.43 12.93 -7.83
CA ARG A 19 -4.87 14.05 -8.61
C ARG A 19 -4.24 13.48 -9.87
N ASP A 20 -4.81 13.80 -11.03
CA ASP A 20 -4.37 13.29 -12.34
C ASP A 20 -4.23 11.74 -12.38
N GLY A 21 -5.19 11.05 -11.76
CA GLY A 21 -5.25 9.59 -11.67
C GLY A 21 -4.32 8.97 -10.63
N ILE A 22 -3.60 9.77 -9.84
CA ILE A 22 -2.68 9.31 -8.81
C ILE A 22 -3.23 9.66 -7.42
N ALA A 23 -3.27 8.67 -6.53
CA ALA A 23 -3.66 8.83 -5.14
C ALA A 23 -2.57 9.60 -4.37
N THR A 24 -2.97 10.64 -3.65
CA THR A 24 -2.09 11.36 -2.73
C THR A 24 -2.87 11.72 -1.47
N PHE A 25 -2.18 12.06 -0.40
CA PHE A 25 -2.83 12.66 0.77
C PHE A 25 -3.47 14.01 0.40
N GLU A 26 -4.60 14.34 1.03
CA GLU A 26 -5.40 15.53 0.73
C GLU A 26 -4.62 16.84 0.87
N SER A 27 -3.76 16.95 1.89
CA SER A 27 -2.88 18.08 2.21
C SER A 27 -1.64 18.17 1.33
N GLN A 28 -1.34 17.12 0.57
CA GLN A 28 -0.16 17.07 -0.29
C GLN A 28 -0.50 17.45 -1.72
N PHE A 29 0.44 18.12 -2.40
CA PHE A 29 0.29 18.49 -3.82
C PHE A 29 -0.99 19.30 -4.13
N GLU A 30 -1.42 20.19 -3.23
CA GLU A 30 -2.64 21.01 -3.40
C GLU A 30 -2.64 21.83 -4.70
N THR A 31 -1.46 22.30 -5.12
CA THR A 31 -1.26 23.07 -6.35
C THR A 31 -0.97 22.21 -7.59
N GLY A 32 -1.00 20.89 -7.45
CA GLY A 32 -0.69 19.91 -8.49
C GLY A 32 0.59 19.12 -8.22
N ILE A 33 0.75 18.02 -8.95
CA ILE A 33 1.95 17.18 -8.87
C ILE A 33 3.13 17.91 -9.52
N PRO A 34 4.30 18.01 -8.86
CA PRO A 34 5.47 18.69 -9.39
C PRO A 34 5.94 18.12 -10.74
N SER A 35 6.26 19.00 -11.69
CA SER A 35 6.69 18.56 -13.04
C SER A 35 7.97 17.73 -13.03
N ASP A 36 8.81 17.89 -12.02
CA ASP A 36 10.07 17.16 -11.89
C ASP A 36 9.88 15.69 -11.46
N VAL A 37 8.67 15.27 -11.05
CA VAL A 37 8.29 13.87 -10.82
C VAL A 37 7.45 13.28 -11.96
N GLU A 38 7.25 14.00 -13.07
CA GLU A 38 6.36 13.55 -14.15
C GLU A 38 6.81 12.23 -14.79
N SER A 39 8.12 11.98 -14.91
CA SER A 39 8.63 10.69 -15.41
C SER A 39 8.27 9.52 -14.49
N LEU A 40 8.27 9.73 -13.18
CA LEU A 40 7.81 8.76 -12.19
C LEU A 40 6.29 8.57 -12.28
N CYS A 41 5.55 9.66 -12.44
CA CYS A 41 4.10 9.62 -12.64
C CYS A 41 3.72 8.85 -13.90
N ALA A 42 4.48 8.97 -14.99
CA ALA A 42 4.26 8.19 -16.20
C ALA A 42 4.44 6.67 -15.95
N VAL A 43 5.44 6.27 -15.16
CA VAL A 43 5.61 4.86 -14.75
C VAL A 43 4.43 4.40 -13.91
N LEU A 44 4.00 5.20 -12.93
CA LEU A 44 2.87 4.91 -12.04
C LEU A 44 1.55 4.79 -12.80
N ARG A 45 1.25 5.71 -13.72
CA ARG A 45 0.03 5.66 -14.55
C ARG A 45 0.02 4.44 -15.49
N SER A 46 1.17 3.86 -15.80
CA SER A 46 1.23 2.56 -16.52
C SER A 46 0.75 1.36 -15.70
N LEU A 47 0.48 1.58 -14.41
CA LEU A 47 -0.09 0.60 -13.47
C LEU A 47 -1.59 0.82 -13.25
N ASP A 48 -2.19 1.83 -13.89
CA ASP A 48 -3.63 2.11 -13.77
C ASP A 48 -4.48 1.00 -14.39
N GLY A 49 -5.70 0.82 -13.88
CA GLY A 49 -6.65 -0.21 -14.32
C GLY A 49 -6.29 -1.64 -13.90
N LEU A 50 -5.35 -1.81 -12.98
CA LEU A 50 -5.05 -3.09 -12.35
C LEU A 50 -5.95 -3.33 -11.14
N THR A 51 -6.12 -4.58 -10.78
CA THR A 51 -6.88 -4.98 -9.59
C THR A 51 -6.02 -5.87 -8.71
N CYS A 52 -6.17 -5.69 -7.40
CA CYS A 52 -5.73 -6.64 -6.39
C CYS A 52 -6.84 -7.66 -6.20
N TYR A 53 -6.48 -8.93 -6.28
CA TYR A 53 -7.43 -10.02 -6.16
C TYR A 53 -7.46 -10.55 -4.73
N GLY A 54 -8.62 -10.52 -4.10
CA GLY A 54 -8.80 -10.98 -2.72
C GLY A 54 -9.91 -12.01 -2.62
N GLY A 55 -9.85 -13.09 -3.40
CA GLY A 55 -10.88 -14.14 -3.35
C GLY A 55 -12.20 -13.71 -4.00
N ALA A 56 -13.23 -13.40 -3.21
CA ALA A 56 -14.57 -13.14 -3.76
C ALA A 56 -14.78 -11.72 -4.31
N SER A 57 -13.74 -10.87 -4.34
CA SER A 57 -13.84 -9.47 -4.78
C SER A 57 -12.55 -8.97 -5.39
N ASP A 58 -12.70 -8.06 -6.36
CA ASP A 58 -11.63 -7.34 -7.03
C ASP A 58 -11.58 -5.91 -6.51
N PHE A 59 -10.42 -5.47 -6.05
CA PHE A 59 -10.20 -4.09 -5.61
C PHE A 59 -9.28 -3.38 -6.59
N PRO A 60 -9.62 -2.17 -7.06
CA PRO A 60 -8.76 -1.42 -7.96
C PRO A 60 -7.45 -1.02 -7.25
N LEU A 61 -6.35 -1.25 -7.96
CA LEU A 61 -5.03 -0.83 -7.56
C LEU A 61 -4.80 0.60 -8.03
N HIS A 62 -4.52 1.52 -7.11
CA HIS A 62 -4.31 2.92 -7.43
C HIS A 62 -2.82 3.29 -7.30
N PRO A 63 -2.21 3.94 -8.32
CA PRO A 63 -0.89 4.52 -8.16
C PRO A 63 -0.91 5.58 -7.06
N MET A 64 0.16 5.67 -6.28
CA MET A 64 0.26 6.56 -5.13
C MET A 64 1.54 7.40 -5.17
N LEU A 65 1.44 8.65 -4.72
CA LEU A 65 2.57 9.56 -4.52
C LEU A 65 2.45 10.24 -3.15
N ILE A 66 3.57 10.36 -2.44
CA ILE A 66 3.63 10.89 -1.08
C ILE A 66 4.80 11.85 -0.95
N GLU A 67 4.57 13.06 -0.44
CA GLU A 67 5.64 13.95 0.01
C GLU A 67 6.24 13.42 1.31
N LEU A 68 7.56 13.20 1.30
CA LEU A 68 8.28 12.79 2.48
C LEU A 68 8.75 14.01 3.27
N ARG A 69 8.77 13.88 4.60
CA ARG A 69 9.40 14.88 5.47
C ARG A 69 10.89 15.00 5.14
N ASP A 70 11.42 16.21 5.28
CA ASP A 70 12.84 16.51 5.03
C ASP A 70 13.76 15.51 5.75
N GLY A 71 14.65 14.88 4.97
CA GLY A 71 15.63 13.92 5.47
C GLY A 71 15.15 12.47 5.60
N SER A 72 13.86 12.18 5.40
CA SER A 72 13.38 10.79 5.38
C SER A 72 14.05 10.00 4.25
N ARG A 73 14.55 8.81 4.61
CA ARG A 73 15.19 7.90 3.64
C ARG A 73 14.34 6.70 3.30
N LEU A 74 13.18 6.56 3.96
CA LEU A 74 12.32 5.38 3.84
C LEU A 74 13.10 4.06 4.01
N ARG A 75 14.12 4.07 4.87
CA ARG A 75 15.02 2.95 5.11
C ARG A 75 14.51 2.00 6.15
N THR A 76 13.64 2.44 7.06
CA THR A 76 13.09 1.61 8.13
C THR A 76 11.57 1.52 8.05
N GLY A 77 11.00 0.49 8.67
CA GLY A 77 9.54 0.34 8.77
C GLY A 77 8.89 1.54 9.47
N ARG A 78 9.57 2.15 10.45
CA ARG A 78 9.12 3.37 11.12
C ARG A 78 8.96 4.54 10.15
N GLU A 79 9.93 4.75 9.26
CA GLU A 79 9.86 5.81 8.26
C GLU A 79 8.74 5.56 7.25
N ALA A 80 8.53 4.30 6.85
CA ALA A 80 7.43 3.92 5.98
C ALA A 80 6.06 4.16 6.63
N LEU A 81 5.85 3.75 7.88
CA LEU A 81 4.61 4.07 8.62
C LEU A 81 4.45 5.58 8.83
N ALA A 82 5.53 6.31 9.11
CA ALA A 82 5.47 7.76 9.24
C ALA A 82 5.06 8.45 7.94
N ALA A 83 5.45 7.91 6.78
CA ALA A 83 5.02 8.41 5.46
C ALA A 83 3.55 8.11 5.18
N LEU A 84 3.03 6.95 5.63
CA LEU A 84 1.63 6.54 5.42
C LEU A 84 0.65 7.16 6.43
N MET A 85 1.15 7.66 7.56
CA MET A 85 0.34 8.30 8.60
C MET A 85 -0.88 7.45 9.04
N PRO A 86 -0.72 6.14 9.35
CA PRO A 86 -1.84 5.34 9.84
C PRO A 86 -2.38 5.93 11.14
N ARG A 87 -3.71 5.85 11.37
CA ARG A 87 -4.34 6.28 12.63
C ARG A 87 -3.82 5.44 13.80
N HIS A 88 -3.75 4.14 13.56
CA HIS A 88 -3.26 3.12 14.48
C HIS A 88 -2.45 2.10 13.68
N PHE A 89 -1.41 1.57 14.30
CA PHE A 89 -0.65 0.44 13.79
C PHE A 89 -0.41 -0.50 14.97
N GLU A 90 -0.96 -1.71 14.90
CA GLU A 90 -0.83 -2.70 15.95
C GLU A 90 -0.42 -4.05 15.38
N SER A 91 0.79 -4.50 15.75
CA SER A 91 1.35 -5.76 15.31
C SER A 91 2.02 -6.49 16.46
N GLU A 92 1.74 -7.79 16.63
CA GLU A 92 2.44 -8.68 17.57
C GLU A 92 3.71 -9.30 16.98
N HIS A 93 3.89 -9.22 15.66
CA HIS A 93 4.92 -9.99 14.93
C HIS A 93 6.09 -9.12 14.45
N VAL A 94 5.95 -7.80 14.52
CA VAL A 94 7.01 -6.86 14.16
C VAL A 94 7.88 -6.58 15.38
N VAL A 95 9.05 -7.23 15.42
CA VAL A 95 10.02 -7.10 16.53
C VAL A 95 10.60 -5.68 16.62
N SER A 96 10.89 -5.06 15.47
CA SER A 96 11.47 -3.72 15.43
C SER A 96 11.10 -3.00 14.14
N LEU A 97 10.61 -1.77 14.29
CA LEU A 97 10.35 -0.85 13.17
C LEU A 97 11.61 -0.08 12.74
N ASP A 98 12.70 -0.16 13.50
CA ASP A 98 13.96 0.53 13.21
C ASP A 98 14.93 -0.32 12.38
N ALA A 99 14.51 -1.50 11.96
CA ALA A 99 15.28 -2.38 11.07
C ALA A 99 15.19 -1.90 9.61
N ASP A 100 16.27 -2.09 8.86
CA ASP A 100 16.30 -1.92 7.41
C ASP A 100 15.78 -3.14 6.66
N TYR A 101 15.59 -4.28 7.34
CA TYR A 101 14.91 -5.43 6.78
C TYR A 101 13.96 -5.99 7.82
N ILE A 102 12.69 -6.09 7.44
CA ILE A 102 11.68 -6.79 8.23
C ILE A 102 11.15 -7.91 7.33
N PRO A 103 11.29 -9.19 7.73
CA PRO A 103 10.76 -10.32 6.96
C PRO A 103 9.24 -10.32 6.99
N TYR A 104 8.61 -11.00 6.02
CA TYR A 104 7.17 -11.23 6.09
C TYR A 104 6.81 -12.00 7.37
N PRO A 105 5.85 -11.53 8.18
CA PRO A 105 5.51 -12.15 9.48
C PRO A 105 4.92 -13.56 9.35
N GLY A 106 4.46 -13.94 8.16
CA GLY A 106 3.73 -15.18 7.91
C GLY A 106 2.26 -15.06 8.28
N TYR A 107 1.49 -16.09 7.96
CA TYR A 107 0.09 -16.20 8.36
C TYR A 107 -0.05 -16.32 9.89
N ARG A 108 -0.79 -15.39 10.53
CA ARG A 108 -0.95 -15.26 12.00
C ARG A 108 -2.39 -14.96 12.43
N PRO A 109 -3.30 -15.94 12.31
CA PRO A 109 -4.69 -15.76 12.69
C PRO A 109 -4.86 -15.47 14.19
N GLY A 110 -5.91 -14.72 14.55
CA GLY A 110 -6.29 -14.48 15.95
C GLY A 110 -5.36 -13.57 16.76
N THR A 111 -4.52 -12.76 16.10
CA THR A 111 -3.57 -11.83 16.74
C THR A 111 -3.72 -10.42 16.19
N LYS A 112 -3.12 -9.41 16.84
CA LYS A 112 -2.98 -8.09 16.22
C LYS A 112 -1.99 -8.17 15.06
N ASN A 113 -2.50 -7.97 13.85
CA ASN A 113 -1.87 -8.44 12.62
C ASN A 113 -1.73 -7.35 11.56
N ASP A 114 -1.64 -6.06 11.92
CA ASP A 114 -1.10 -5.10 10.95
C ASP A 114 0.32 -5.54 10.55
N GLU A 115 0.62 -5.44 9.26
CA GLU A 115 1.87 -5.96 8.72
C GLU A 115 2.70 -4.82 8.16
N ILE A 116 4.02 -4.92 8.37
CA ILE A 116 4.99 -4.15 7.62
C ILE A 116 6.22 -5.01 7.39
N HIS A 117 6.63 -5.12 6.13
CA HIS A 117 7.83 -5.86 5.76
C HIS A 117 8.46 -5.25 4.51
N SER A 118 9.71 -5.62 4.27
CA SER A 118 10.45 -5.27 3.05
C SER A 118 10.84 -6.49 2.23
N ASP A 119 10.31 -7.65 2.61
CA ASP A 119 10.52 -8.92 1.90
C ASP A 119 9.84 -8.90 0.51
N PRO A 120 10.59 -9.00 -0.60
CA PRO A 120 10.02 -8.94 -1.93
C PRO A 120 9.34 -10.24 -2.38
N THR A 121 9.50 -11.37 -1.69
CA THR A 121 8.95 -12.65 -2.15
C THR A 121 7.49 -12.87 -1.73
N GLU A 122 7.11 -12.28 -0.59
CA GLU A 122 5.82 -12.52 0.05
C GLU A 122 4.97 -11.25 0.00
N GLN A 123 4.59 -10.83 -1.21
CA GLN A 123 3.71 -9.68 -1.42
C GLN A 123 2.37 -10.14 -2.03
N TYR A 124 1.26 -9.65 -1.49
CA TYR A 124 -0.09 -10.03 -1.94
C TYR A 124 -0.73 -8.98 -2.87
N ILE A 125 -0.18 -7.76 -2.89
CA ILE A 125 -0.71 -6.60 -3.64
C ILE A 125 -0.75 -6.85 -5.16
N PHE A 126 0.23 -7.60 -5.67
CA PHE A 126 0.35 -7.92 -7.09
C PHE A 126 0.03 -9.39 -7.39
N ALA A 127 -0.38 -10.19 -6.40
CA ALA A 127 -0.72 -11.60 -6.59
C ALA A 127 -2.18 -11.73 -7.06
N ASN A 128 -2.42 -12.45 -8.15
CA ASN A 128 -3.76 -12.89 -8.56
C ASN A 128 -3.88 -14.36 -8.15
N GLU A 129 -4.80 -14.72 -7.25
CA GLU A 129 -4.87 -16.10 -6.72
C GLU A 129 -5.82 -17.04 -7.47
N LEU A 130 -6.76 -16.57 -8.31
CA LEU A 130 -7.88 -17.44 -8.74
C LEU A 130 -7.98 -17.84 -10.22
N ASP A 131 -7.04 -17.49 -11.08
CA ASP A 131 -7.04 -18.08 -12.41
C ASP A 131 -5.92 -19.11 -12.49
N GLY A 132 -6.25 -20.35 -12.87
CA GLY A 132 -5.26 -21.36 -13.28
C GLY A 132 -4.35 -20.91 -14.45
N GLU A 133 -4.54 -19.68 -14.92
CA GLU A 133 -3.62 -18.83 -15.66
C GLU A 133 -2.96 -17.80 -14.72
N ASN A 134 -2.33 -18.26 -13.64
CA ASN A 134 -1.36 -17.44 -12.95
C ASN A 134 -0.37 -17.01 -14.02
N ASP A 135 -0.30 -15.71 -14.30
CA ASP A 135 0.86 -15.16 -14.96
C ASP A 135 1.76 -14.54 -13.88
N PRO A 136 2.55 -15.36 -13.14
CA PRO A 136 3.59 -14.84 -12.26
C PRO A 136 4.45 -13.81 -12.98
N GLN A 137 4.61 -13.92 -14.30
CA GLN A 137 5.37 -12.95 -15.08
C GLN A 137 4.73 -11.56 -15.00
N ARG A 138 3.39 -11.43 -15.04
CA ARG A 138 2.71 -10.13 -14.91
C ARG A 138 2.87 -9.54 -13.51
N SER A 139 2.64 -10.33 -12.47
CA SER A 139 2.84 -9.93 -11.07
C SER A 139 4.29 -9.49 -10.82
N MET A 140 5.26 -10.33 -11.22
CA MET A 140 6.69 -10.04 -11.15
C MET A 140 7.07 -8.82 -11.98
N THR A 141 6.44 -8.59 -13.14
CA THR A 141 6.74 -7.43 -13.99
C THR A 141 6.29 -6.14 -13.33
N LEU A 142 5.11 -6.11 -12.70
CA LEU A 142 4.59 -4.92 -12.03
C LEU A 142 5.39 -4.58 -10.77
N HIS A 143 5.64 -5.60 -9.96
CA HIS A 143 6.54 -5.52 -8.82
C HIS A 143 7.93 -5.03 -9.24
N ALA A 144 8.50 -5.61 -10.30
CA ALA A 144 9.79 -5.19 -10.85
C ALA A 144 9.77 -3.76 -11.38
N LYS A 145 8.68 -3.28 -11.98
CA LYS A 145 8.57 -1.88 -12.43
C LYS A 145 8.74 -0.90 -11.26
N LEU A 146 8.01 -1.12 -10.16
CA LEU A 146 8.13 -0.28 -8.97
C LEU A 146 9.52 -0.41 -8.34
N ARG A 147 10.01 -1.64 -8.21
CA ARG A 147 11.32 -1.91 -7.63
C ARG A 147 12.45 -1.25 -8.42
N ASN A 148 12.42 -1.33 -9.74
CA ASN A 148 13.49 -0.80 -10.61
C ASN A 148 13.62 0.73 -10.55
N VAL A 149 12.56 1.44 -10.19
CA VAL A 149 12.58 2.90 -10.04
C VAL A 149 12.77 3.34 -8.59
N ALA A 150 12.69 2.42 -7.62
CA ALA A 150 12.91 2.71 -6.21
C ALA A 150 14.39 2.88 -5.90
N GLU A 151 14.69 3.79 -4.97
CA GLU A 151 16.04 3.95 -4.43
C GLU A 151 16.54 2.62 -3.85
N GLU A 152 17.71 2.17 -4.31
CA GLU A 152 18.32 0.87 -3.96
C GLU A 152 17.42 -0.36 -4.26
N GLY A 153 16.38 -0.21 -5.09
CA GLY A 153 15.43 -1.29 -5.38
C GLY A 153 14.61 -1.72 -4.17
N ARG A 154 14.38 -0.82 -3.21
CA ARG A 154 13.73 -1.09 -1.93
C ARG A 154 12.26 -0.66 -1.94
N LEU A 155 11.40 -1.58 -1.52
CA LEU A 155 9.98 -1.33 -1.29
C LEU A 155 9.61 -1.78 0.12
N TRP A 156 8.65 -1.07 0.72
CA TRP A 156 7.94 -1.48 1.91
C TRP A 156 6.53 -1.89 1.53
N TYR A 157 6.08 -3.02 2.06
CA TYR A 157 4.73 -3.52 1.96
C TYR A 157 4.07 -3.36 3.31
N VAL A 158 2.89 -2.78 3.34
CA VAL A 158 2.16 -2.47 4.55
C VAL A 158 0.73 -2.93 4.38
N LEU A 159 0.23 -3.64 5.39
CA LEU A 159 -1.16 -4.04 5.52
C LEU A 159 -1.71 -3.37 6.78
N LEU A 160 -2.80 -2.63 6.64
CA LEU A 160 -3.46 -1.91 7.72
C LEU A 160 -4.92 -2.33 7.82
N HIS A 161 -5.32 -2.82 8.99
CA HIS A 161 -6.71 -3.14 9.27
C HIS A 161 -7.56 -1.89 9.42
N THR A 162 -8.76 -1.96 8.88
CA THR A 162 -9.76 -0.89 9.03
C THR A 162 -10.60 -1.09 10.28
N ALA A 163 -11.29 -0.04 10.70
CA ALA A 163 -12.26 -0.18 11.78
C ALA A 163 -13.40 -1.12 11.35
N PRO A 164 -14.02 -1.87 12.29
CA PRO A 164 -15.14 -2.73 11.99
C PRO A 164 -16.25 -2.00 11.22
N THR A 165 -16.55 -2.47 10.02
CA THR A 165 -17.60 -1.89 9.18
C THR A 165 -18.94 -2.52 9.55
N ARG A 166 -19.89 -1.71 10.01
CA ARG A 166 -21.25 -2.19 10.29
C ARG A 166 -22.11 -2.09 9.03
N LEU A 167 -22.58 -3.25 8.57
CA LEU A 167 -23.51 -3.36 7.46
C LEU A 167 -24.92 -2.98 7.90
N SER A 168 -25.80 -2.71 6.93
CA SER A 168 -27.17 -2.23 7.14
C SER A 168 -28.08 -3.20 7.92
N ASP A 169 -27.73 -4.48 7.95
CA ASP A 169 -28.42 -5.53 8.71
C ASP A 169 -27.89 -5.68 10.15
N GLY A 170 -26.91 -4.87 10.55
CA GLY A 170 -26.27 -4.93 11.86
C GLY A 170 -25.10 -5.91 11.94
N PHE A 171 -24.77 -6.62 10.87
CA PHE A 171 -23.56 -7.45 10.82
C PHE A 171 -22.31 -6.56 10.83
N GLU A 172 -21.33 -6.91 11.65
CA GLU A 172 -20.07 -6.19 11.77
C GLU A 172 -18.97 -6.97 11.05
N PHE A 173 -18.49 -6.42 9.93
CA PHE A 173 -17.43 -7.01 9.13
C PHE A 173 -16.09 -6.38 9.51
N ARG A 174 -15.13 -7.21 9.93
CA ARG A 174 -13.84 -6.78 10.50
C ARG A 174 -12.65 -7.01 9.59
N GLU A 175 -12.92 -7.47 8.38
CA GLU A 175 -11.90 -8.08 7.53
C GLU A 175 -11.41 -7.13 6.44
N PHE A 176 -11.75 -5.85 6.40
CA PHE A 176 -11.20 -4.96 5.37
C PHE A 176 -9.82 -4.44 5.77
N VAL A 177 -8.88 -4.53 4.84
CA VAL A 177 -7.51 -4.04 5.00
C VAL A 177 -7.12 -3.14 3.83
N TYR A 178 -6.32 -2.11 4.12
CA TYR A 178 -5.57 -1.39 3.10
C TYR A 178 -4.26 -2.13 2.88
N LEU A 179 -3.90 -2.35 1.62
CA LEU A 179 -2.58 -2.79 1.23
C LEU A 179 -1.85 -1.66 0.51
N VAL A 180 -0.59 -1.46 0.88
CA VAL A 180 0.25 -0.41 0.32
C VAL A 180 1.63 -0.99 0.01
N ALA A 181 2.14 -0.69 -1.19
CA ALA A 181 3.54 -0.89 -1.52
C ALA A 181 4.16 0.47 -1.82
N ILE A 182 5.20 0.88 -1.10
CA ILE A 182 5.87 2.18 -1.31
C ILE A 182 7.40 2.05 -1.37
N GLY A 183 8.01 2.81 -2.27
CA GLY A 183 9.45 3.01 -2.38
C GLY A 183 9.79 4.49 -2.40
N LYS A 184 11.05 4.83 -2.08
CA LYS A 184 11.53 6.20 -2.18
C LYS A 184 12.03 6.50 -3.59
N ALA A 185 11.67 7.65 -4.13
CA ALA A 185 12.20 8.14 -5.40
C ALA A 185 13.69 8.55 -5.24
N PRO A 186 14.57 8.14 -6.16
CA PRO A 186 15.98 8.51 -6.11
C PRO A 186 16.19 10.03 -6.12
N GLY A 187 16.95 10.55 -5.15
CA GLY A 187 17.33 11.96 -5.09
C GLY A 187 16.18 12.95 -4.85
N LYS A 188 14.97 12.49 -4.54
CA LYS A 188 13.80 13.34 -4.28
C LYS A 188 13.19 13.04 -2.91
N PRO A 189 12.58 14.02 -2.23
CA PRO A 189 11.86 13.82 -0.97
C PRO A 189 10.44 13.27 -1.25
N ILE A 190 10.35 12.23 -2.06
CA ILE A 190 9.08 11.68 -2.56
C ILE A 190 9.10 10.17 -2.38
N ALA A 191 8.02 9.61 -1.85
CA ALA A 191 7.72 8.20 -1.95
C ALA A 191 6.65 7.98 -3.02
N PHE A 192 6.68 6.81 -3.63
CA PHE A 192 5.76 6.41 -4.67
C PHE A 192 5.39 4.95 -4.50
N GLY A 193 4.30 4.55 -5.12
CA GLY A 193 3.95 3.14 -5.18
C GLY A 193 2.50 2.94 -5.53
N VAL A 194 1.83 2.06 -4.80
CA VAL A 194 0.43 1.73 -5.03
C VAL A 194 -0.31 1.50 -3.73
N VAL A 195 -1.61 1.75 -3.75
CA VAL A 195 -2.55 1.47 -2.67
C VAL A 195 -3.77 0.76 -3.22
N THR A 196 -4.27 -0.21 -2.47
CA THR A 196 -5.50 -0.96 -2.75
C THR A 196 -6.16 -1.35 -1.44
N ALA A 197 -7.33 -1.93 -1.56
CA ALA A 197 -8.03 -2.63 -0.50
C ALA A 197 -8.00 -4.14 -0.77
N GLN A 198 -8.28 -4.93 0.25
CA GLN A 198 -8.76 -6.31 0.10
C GLN A 198 -9.59 -6.72 1.32
N VAL A 199 -10.27 -7.87 1.19
CA VAL A 199 -10.77 -8.61 2.35
C VAL A 199 -9.62 -9.48 2.88
N CYS A 200 -9.43 -9.47 4.21
CA CYS A 200 -8.55 -10.33 5.00
C CYS A 200 -9.06 -11.77 4.90
N HIS A 201 -8.98 -12.39 3.73
CA HIS A 201 -9.33 -13.79 3.57
C HIS A 201 -8.23 -14.62 4.23
N ASN A 202 -8.62 -15.39 5.23
CA ASN A 202 -7.78 -16.23 6.06
C ASN A 202 -6.82 -15.48 6.99
N LEU A 203 -6.22 -14.32 6.71
CA LEU A 203 -5.19 -13.71 7.59
C LEU A 203 -5.65 -13.40 9.03
N CYS A 204 -6.96 -13.34 9.28
CA CYS A 204 -7.58 -12.93 10.54
C CYS A 204 -8.48 -14.02 11.20
N ASP A 205 -8.77 -15.14 10.52
CA ASP A 205 -9.74 -16.18 10.97
C ASP A 205 -9.23 -17.09 12.10
#